data_AF-A0A1Q7KHJ9-F1
#
_entry.id   AF-A0A1Q7KHJ9-F1
#
_cell.length_a   1.000
_cell.length_b   1.000
_cell.length_c   1.000
_cell.angle_alpha   90.00
_cell.angle_beta   90.00
_cell.angle_gamma   90.00
#
_symmetry.space_group_name_H-M   'P 1'
#
loop_
_entity.id
_entity.type
_entity.pdbx_description
1 polymer ?
#
loop_
_entity_poly.entity_id
_entity_poly.type
_entity_poly.pdbx_seq_one_letter_code
_entity_poly.pdbx_strand_id
1 'polypeptide(L)'
;MHFEARIEPLTGKLPKVSYRWDPETDILTVACKGVPKGNGMNGTVDLEGGDGSFVVIDVAGGAMRGVDVVTWPDDVRTIASLKPPEASKEGQVTFPGRRSQPGIAAVEVDTALTVDKDQAESVFHIRVGRQRPATIVRVADHMLVEIDKQSRIAGLWLLHVPPFPNVEATA
;
A
#
# COMPACT_ATOMS: atom_id res chain seq x y z
N MET A 1 -13.01 -8.76 -10.31
CA MET A 1 -12.90 -7.52 -11.13
C MET A 1 -11.42 -7.15 -11.28
N HIS A 2 -11.03 -6.34 -12.27
CA HIS A 2 -9.66 -5.82 -12.39
C HIS A 2 -9.69 -4.30 -12.26
N PHE A 3 -8.87 -3.76 -11.35
CA PHE A 3 -8.66 -2.33 -11.19
C PHE A 3 -7.26 -1.93 -11.67
N GLU A 4 -7.19 -0.87 -12.46
CA GLU A 4 -5.97 -0.42 -13.14
C GLU A 4 -5.20 0.54 -12.24
N ALA A 5 -3.90 0.28 -12.09
CA ALA A 5 -2.93 1.14 -11.42
C ALA A 5 -1.82 1.50 -12.40
N ARG A 6 -1.65 2.80 -12.67
CA ARG A 6 -0.67 3.35 -13.62
C ARG A 6 0.51 3.95 -12.88
N ILE A 7 1.66 3.96 -13.56
CA ILE A 7 2.84 4.68 -13.08
C ILE A 7 2.94 5.99 -13.86
N GLU A 8 2.75 7.10 -13.17
CA GLU A 8 2.95 8.44 -13.72
C GLU A 8 4.29 9.02 -13.23
N PRO A 9 4.95 9.90 -14.02
CA PRO A 9 6.15 10.59 -13.57
C PRO A 9 5.90 11.39 -12.28
N LEU A 10 6.88 11.40 -11.38
CA LEU A 10 6.83 12.25 -10.20
C LEU A 10 6.98 13.72 -10.60
N THR A 11 6.01 14.55 -10.23
CA THR A 11 6.08 16.01 -10.39
C THR A 11 6.40 16.66 -9.05
N GLY A 12 7.56 17.30 -8.93
CA GLY A 12 7.99 17.96 -7.69
C GLY A 12 8.74 17.02 -6.73
N LYS A 13 8.58 17.24 -5.41
CA LYS A 13 9.31 16.49 -4.38
C LYS A 13 8.66 15.14 -4.11
N LEU A 14 9.49 14.16 -3.76
CA LEU A 14 9.01 12.86 -3.29
C LEU A 14 8.13 13.04 -2.03
N PRO A 15 6.92 12.46 -1.99
CA PRO A 15 6.06 12.49 -0.82
C PRO A 15 6.73 11.91 0.43
N LYS A 16 6.25 12.38 1.58
CA LYS A 16 6.74 11.97 2.90
C LYS A 16 5.75 11.05 3.59
N VAL A 17 6.22 9.88 4.01
CA VAL A 17 5.39 8.94 4.77
C VAL A 17 5.27 9.37 6.22
N SER A 18 4.07 9.21 6.78
CA SER A 18 3.78 9.28 8.19
C SER A 18 3.06 7.99 8.59
N TYR A 19 3.61 7.28 9.58
CA TYR A 19 2.98 6.08 10.15
C TYR A 19 2.17 6.44 11.39
N ARG A 20 1.09 5.70 11.64
CA ARG A 20 0.33 5.71 12.89
C ARG A 20 -0.24 4.32 13.13
N TRP A 21 0.10 3.74 14.27
CA TRP A 21 -0.59 2.57 14.80
C TRP A 21 -1.81 3.01 15.61
N ASP A 22 -2.92 2.30 15.44
CA ASP A 22 -4.02 2.30 16.37
C ASP A 22 -3.80 1.16 17.39
N PRO A 23 -3.50 1.46 18.65
CA PRO A 23 -3.21 0.45 19.66
C PRO A 23 -4.42 -0.41 20.04
N GLU A 24 -5.65 0.05 19.77
CA GLU A 24 -6.87 -0.67 20.13
C GLU A 24 -7.26 -1.68 19.05
N THR A 25 -7.00 -1.34 17.78
CA THR A 25 -7.47 -2.11 16.63
C THR A 25 -6.35 -2.80 15.85
N ASP A 26 -5.08 -2.55 16.19
CA ASP A 26 -3.90 -3.01 15.46
C ASP A 26 -3.85 -2.53 13.99
N ILE A 27 -4.54 -1.42 13.70
CA ILE A 27 -4.55 -0.82 12.37
C ILE A 27 -3.27 -0.01 12.18
N LEU A 28 -2.56 -0.28 11.08
CA LEU A 28 -1.43 0.53 10.62
C LEU A 28 -1.88 1.50 9.52
N THR A 29 -1.95 2.79 9.85
CA THR A 29 -2.15 3.87 8.88
C THR A 29 -0.82 4.36 8.33
N VAL A 30 -0.73 4.44 7.00
CA VAL A 30 0.38 4.98 6.22
C VAL A 30 -0.15 6.17 5.42
N ALA A 31 0.26 7.39 5.78
CA ALA A 31 -0.15 8.60 5.06
C ALA A 31 1.02 9.20 4.25
N CYS A 32 0.82 9.40 2.95
CA CYS A 32 1.78 10.04 2.04
C CYS A 32 1.46 11.54 1.92
N LYS A 33 2.22 12.38 2.63
CA LYS A 33 2.08 13.83 2.62
C LYS A 33 2.83 14.45 1.43
N GLY A 34 2.22 15.46 0.82
CA GLY A 34 2.82 16.17 -0.32
C GLY A 34 2.62 15.49 -1.68
N VAL A 35 1.73 14.49 -1.77
CA VAL A 35 1.37 13.88 -3.06
C VAL A 35 0.75 14.95 -3.97
N PRO A 36 1.28 15.18 -5.19
CA PRO A 36 0.74 16.15 -6.13
C PRO A 36 -0.74 15.90 -6.47
N LYS A 37 -1.46 16.96 -6.82
CA LYS A 37 -2.86 16.83 -7.26
C LYS A 37 -2.91 16.23 -8.66
N GLY A 38 -3.78 15.25 -8.86
CA GLY A 38 -4.11 14.72 -10.18
C GLY A 38 -5.60 14.90 -10.50
N ASN A 39 -6.03 14.35 -11.64
CA ASN A 39 -7.40 14.47 -12.16
C ASN A 39 -8.12 13.11 -12.30
N GLY A 40 -7.78 12.12 -11.47
CA GLY A 40 -8.40 10.78 -11.46
C GLY A 40 -9.43 10.54 -10.36
N MET A 41 -9.58 9.29 -9.94
CA MET A 41 -10.55 8.83 -8.94
C MET A 41 -10.37 9.51 -7.55
N ASN A 42 -11.47 9.73 -6.82
CA ASN A 42 -11.42 10.01 -5.38
C ASN A 42 -12.17 8.87 -4.65
N GLY A 43 -11.59 8.29 -3.62
CA GLY A 43 -12.18 7.16 -2.90
C GLY A 43 -11.10 6.18 -2.45
N THR A 44 -11.48 4.92 -2.23
CA THR A 44 -10.55 3.88 -1.83
C THR A 44 -10.42 2.77 -2.87
N VAL A 45 -9.31 2.03 -2.79
CA VAL A 45 -9.18 0.70 -3.39
C VAL A 45 -8.97 -0.28 -2.27
N ASP A 46 -9.89 -1.23 -2.16
CA ASP A 46 -9.96 -2.18 -1.08
C ASP A 46 -9.40 -3.51 -1.57
N LEU A 47 -8.35 -4.01 -0.93
CA LEU A 47 -7.76 -5.31 -1.20
C LEU A 47 -8.24 -6.27 -0.11
N GLU A 48 -9.04 -7.26 -0.50
CA GLU A 48 -9.60 -8.24 0.40
C GLU A 48 -9.01 -9.63 0.16
N GLY A 49 -8.40 -10.18 1.19
CA GLY A 49 -7.93 -11.56 1.23
C GLY A 49 -9.06 -12.52 1.57
N GLY A 50 -8.98 -13.75 1.03
CA GLY A 50 -9.96 -14.79 1.34
C GLY A 50 -9.94 -15.28 2.79
N ASP A 51 -8.95 -14.84 3.58
CA ASP A 51 -8.81 -15.05 5.02
C ASP A 51 -9.44 -13.91 5.86
N GLY A 52 -10.06 -12.91 5.20
CA GLY A 52 -10.63 -11.73 5.87
C GLY A 52 -9.61 -10.61 6.12
N SER A 53 -8.37 -10.76 5.64
CA SER A 53 -7.42 -9.66 5.62
C SER A 53 -7.88 -8.53 4.71
N PHE A 54 -7.59 -7.30 5.12
CA PHE A 54 -8.16 -6.12 4.48
C PHE A 54 -7.16 -4.97 4.49
N VAL A 55 -6.83 -4.49 3.30
CA VAL A 55 -5.95 -3.34 3.10
C VAL A 55 -6.66 -2.30 2.25
N VAL A 56 -6.77 -1.08 2.77
CA VAL A 56 -7.43 0.03 2.10
C VAL A 56 -6.38 0.97 1.55
N ILE A 57 -6.45 1.30 0.27
CA ILE A 57 -5.60 2.30 -0.37
C ILE A 57 -6.40 3.58 -0.53
N ASP A 58 -5.98 4.66 0.13
CA ASP A 58 -6.59 5.98 -0.03
C ASP A 58 -6.16 6.61 -1.36
N VAL A 59 -7.14 7.14 -2.11
CA VAL A 59 -6.92 7.73 -3.43
C VAL A 59 -7.61 9.09 -3.51
N ALA A 60 -6.82 10.12 -3.87
CA ALA A 60 -7.36 11.46 -4.12
C ALA A 60 -6.72 12.12 -5.35
N GLY A 61 -7.59 12.61 -6.24
CA GLY A 61 -7.21 13.12 -7.55
C GLY A 61 -6.61 12.02 -8.44
N GLY A 62 -6.97 10.76 -8.20
CA GLY A 62 -6.41 9.58 -8.84
C GLY A 62 -5.09 9.15 -8.25
N ALA A 63 -4.41 9.93 -7.42
CA ALA A 63 -3.12 9.53 -6.87
C ALA A 63 -3.30 8.75 -5.56
N MET A 64 -2.50 7.71 -5.37
CA MET A 64 -2.35 7.03 -4.07
C MET A 64 -1.90 8.04 -3.01
N ARG A 65 -2.64 8.12 -1.90
CA ARG A 65 -2.41 9.04 -0.78
C ARG A 65 -1.99 8.34 0.49
N GLY A 66 -2.24 7.06 0.59
CA GLY A 66 -1.94 6.30 1.77
C GLY A 66 -2.46 4.89 1.69
N VAL A 67 -2.20 4.14 2.74
CA VAL A 67 -2.66 2.77 2.93
C VAL A 67 -3.04 2.60 4.39
N ASP A 68 -4.18 1.99 4.67
CA ASP A 68 -4.51 1.44 5.96
C ASP A 68 -4.45 -0.08 5.88
N VAL A 69 -3.61 -0.71 6.71
CA VAL A 69 -3.68 -2.16 6.94
C VAL A 69 -4.69 -2.35 8.05
N VAL A 70 -5.92 -2.71 7.67
CA VAL A 70 -7.07 -2.78 8.59
C VAL A 70 -7.11 -4.12 9.31
N THR A 71 -6.89 -5.20 8.56
CA THR A 71 -6.78 -6.56 9.10
C THR A 71 -5.58 -7.24 8.44
N TRP A 72 -4.63 -7.71 9.24
CA TRP A 72 -3.47 -8.44 8.75
C TRP A 72 -3.87 -9.85 8.25
N PRO A 73 -3.20 -10.40 7.23
CA PRO A 73 -3.42 -11.79 6.81
C PRO A 73 -2.93 -12.79 7.84
N ASP A 74 -3.51 -13.98 7.82
CA ASP A 74 -3.11 -15.07 8.74
C ASP A 74 -1.65 -15.50 8.49
N ASP A 75 -1.20 -15.44 7.24
CA ASP A 75 0.17 -15.76 6.82
C ASP A 75 1.10 -14.53 6.88
N VAL A 76 1.42 -14.09 8.11
CA VAL A 76 2.52 -13.15 8.38
C VAL A 76 3.79 -13.92 8.74
N ARG A 77 4.84 -13.79 7.93
CA ARG A 77 6.09 -14.54 8.08
C ARG A 77 7.25 -13.62 8.42
N THR A 78 8.02 -13.97 9.45
CA THR A 78 9.27 -13.27 9.75
C THR A 78 10.41 -13.84 8.91
N ILE A 79 11.00 -12.99 8.06
CA ILE A 79 12.09 -13.35 7.15
C ILE A 79 13.36 -12.61 7.60
N ALA A 80 14.32 -13.34 8.18
CA ALA A 80 15.53 -12.75 8.77
C ALA A 80 16.38 -11.93 7.78
N SER A 81 16.32 -12.26 6.49
CA SER A 81 17.05 -11.58 5.44
C SER A 81 16.15 -10.72 4.55
N LEU A 82 14.96 -10.31 5.03
CA LEU A 82 14.08 -9.44 4.25
C LEU A 82 14.81 -8.13 3.95
N LYS A 83 14.95 -7.80 2.68
CA LYS A 83 15.53 -6.54 2.23
C LYS A 83 14.60 -5.89 1.22
N PRO A 84 14.31 -4.59 1.36
CA PRO A 84 13.58 -3.86 0.34
C PRO A 84 14.29 -3.94 -1.01
N PRO A 85 13.57 -4.13 -2.11
CA PRO A 85 14.16 -4.06 -3.43
C PRO A 85 14.62 -2.63 -3.74
N GLU A 86 15.61 -2.50 -4.63
CA GLU A 86 15.93 -1.21 -5.21
C GLU A 86 14.78 -0.75 -6.10
N ALA A 87 14.37 0.52 -5.94
CA ALA A 87 13.33 1.09 -6.78
C ALA A 87 13.87 1.29 -8.20
N SER A 88 13.13 0.83 -9.20
CA SER A 88 13.50 1.08 -10.60
C SER A 88 13.35 2.55 -10.98
N LYS A 89 12.46 3.28 -10.29
CA LYS A 89 12.21 4.71 -10.48
C LYS A 89 11.40 5.30 -9.31
N GLU A 90 11.46 6.61 -9.18
CA GLU A 90 10.45 7.38 -8.46
C GLU A 90 9.24 7.67 -9.37
N GLY A 91 8.04 7.75 -8.80
CA GLY A 91 6.83 8.00 -9.57
C GLY A 91 5.59 8.10 -8.69
N GLN A 92 4.46 8.39 -9.33
CA GLN A 92 3.16 8.29 -8.69
C GLN A 92 2.46 7.04 -9.17
N VAL A 93 1.78 6.35 -8.24
CA VAL A 93 0.79 5.34 -8.61
C VAL A 93 -0.55 6.02 -8.69
N THR A 94 -1.17 5.96 -9.86
CA THR A 94 -2.46 6.59 -10.13
C THR A 94 -3.51 5.60 -10.58
N PHE A 95 -4.75 5.93 -10.27
CA PHE A 95 -5.95 5.15 -10.53
C PHE A 95 -6.87 5.99 -11.41
N PRO A 96 -7.09 5.58 -12.67
CA PRO A 96 -7.90 6.35 -13.61
C PRO A 96 -9.37 6.33 -13.19
N GLY A 97 -10.05 7.48 -13.32
CA GLY A 97 -11.50 7.53 -13.17
C GLY A 97 -12.19 6.77 -14.30
N ARG A 98 -13.23 5.99 -13.97
CA ARG A 98 -14.06 5.31 -14.99
C ARG A 98 -15.18 6.22 -15.46
N ARG A 99 -15.28 6.46 -16.77
CA ARG A 99 -16.41 7.23 -17.36
C ARG A 99 -17.78 6.60 -17.06
N SER A 100 -17.83 5.27 -16.91
CA SER A 100 -19.06 4.51 -16.63
C SER A 100 -19.54 4.61 -15.18
N GLN A 101 -18.72 5.11 -14.26
CA GLN A 101 -19.06 5.28 -12.85
C GLN A 101 -18.44 6.58 -12.34
N PRO A 102 -19.07 7.74 -12.63
CA PRO A 102 -18.61 9.02 -12.11
C PRO A 102 -18.74 9.01 -10.58
N GLY A 103 -17.63 9.11 -9.86
CA GLY A 103 -17.64 9.25 -8.39
C GLY A 103 -17.61 7.96 -7.57
N ILE A 104 -17.04 6.86 -8.07
CA ILE A 104 -16.84 5.63 -7.27
C ILE A 104 -16.06 5.96 -5.99
N ALA A 105 -16.61 5.58 -4.84
CA ALA A 105 -16.03 5.80 -3.51
C ALA A 105 -15.17 4.64 -2.98
N ALA A 106 -15.31 3.42 -3.52
CA ALA A 106 -14.51 2.24 -3.15
C ALA A 106 -14.47 1.23 -4.30
N VAL A 107 -13.32 0.58 -4.54
CA VAL A 107 -13.16 -0.53 -5.51
C VAL A 107 -12.54 -1.74 -4.84
N GLU A 108 -13.29 -2.84 -4.79
CA GLU A 108 -12.88 -4.10 -4.17
C GLU A 108 -12.10 -5.01 -5.14
N VAL A 109 -11.04 -5.63 -4.62
CA VAL A 109 -10.19 -6.59 -5.33
C VAL A 109 -9.98 -7.83 -4.48
N ASP A 110 -10.76 -8.87 -4.76
CA ASP A 110 -10.63 -10.18 -4.12
C ASP A 110 -9.34 -10.88 -4.57
N THR A 111 -8.36 -10.96 -3.67
CA THR A 111 -7.09 -11.62 -3.96
C THR A 111 -6.37 -12.01 -2.68
N ALA A 112 -5.71 -13.17 -2.68
CA ALA A 112 -4.90 -13.60 -1.54
C ALA A 112 -3.88 -12.52 -1.16
N LEU A 113 -3.81 -12.19 0.12
CA LEU A 113 -2.78 -11.33 0.71
C LEU A 113 -1.86 -12.18 1.57
N THR A 114 -0.57 -11.87 1.55
CA THR A 114 0.41 -12.47 2.47
C THR A 114 1.41 -11.40 2.86
N VAL A 115 2.02 -11.53 4.03
CA VAL A 115 2.97 -10.53 4.53
C VAL A 115 4.27 -11.20 4.91
N ASP A 116 5.37 -10.68 4.40
CA ASP A 116 6.70 -10.94 4.94
C ASP A 116 7.17 -9.71 5.74
N LYS A 117 7.73 -9.91 6.92
CA LYS A 117 8.33 -8.85 7.75
C LYS A 117 9.76 -9.18 8.16
N ASP A 118 10.57 -8.15 8.40
CA ASP A 118 11.88 -8.34 9.03
C ASP A 118 11.75 -8.62 10.54
N GLN A 119 12.85 -8.97 11.21
CA GLN A 119 12.83 -9.27 12.65
C GLN A 119 12.48 -8.05 13.51
N ALA A 120 12.81 -6.84 13.06
CA ALA A 120 12.54 -5.61 13.79
C ALA A 120 11.12 -5.08 13.57
N GLU A 121 10.34 -5.73 12.69
CA GLU A 121 9.01 -5.26 12.26
C GLU A 121 9.06 -3.83 11.73
N SER A 122 10.15 -3.50 11.05
CA SER A 122 10.43 -2.20 10.47
C SER A 122 10.27 -2.19 8.95
N VAL A 123 10.25 -3.37 8.34
CA VAL A 123 10.03 -3.57 6.90
C VAL A 123 8.94 -4.61 6.71
N PHE A 124 7.89 -4.26 5.97
CA PHE A 124 6.81 -5.16 5.59
C PHE A 124 6.70 -5.22 4.07
N HIS A 125 6.56 -6.43 3.53
CA HIS A 125 6.18 -6.69 2.15
C HIS A 125 4.81 -7.35 2.13
N ILE A 126 3.79 -6.56 1.79
CA ILE A 126 2.43 -7.05 1.55
C ILE A 126 2.37 -7.51 0.10
N ARG A 127 2.20 -8.80 -0.15
CA ARG A 127 2.08 -9.36 -1.50
C ARG A 127 0.61 -9.50 -1.86
N VAL A 128 0.25 -9.01 -3.05
CA VAL A 128 -1.12 -8.97 -3.56
C VAL A 128 -1.26 -10.04 -4.64
N GLY A 129 -1.80 -11.19 -4.26
CA GLY A 129 -1.93 -12.38 -5.10
C GLY A 129 -0.61 -13.12 -5.31
N ARG A 130 -0.52 -13.89 -6.39
CA ARG A 130 0.68 -14.68 -6.70
C ARG A 130 1.86 -13.79 -7.07
N GLN A 131 3.05 -14.16 -6.63
CA GLN A 131 4.30 -13.52 -7.04
C GLN A 131 4.42 -13.49 -8.55
N ARG A 132 4.75 -12.32 -9.10
CA ARG A 132 4.85 -12.07 -10.53
C ARG A 132 5.82 -10.92 -10.80
N PRO A 133 6.44 -10.87 -12.00
CA PRO A 133 7.31 -9.75 -12.36
C PRO A 133 6.57 -8.41 -12.27
N ALA A 134 7.20 -7.44 -11.61
CA ALA A 134 6.64 -6.13 -11.37
C ALA A 134 7.73 -5.04 -11.44
N THR A 135 7.32 -3.84 -11.81
CA THR A 135 8.13 -2.64 -11.70
C THR A 135 8.05 -2.12 -10.27
N ILE A 136 9.20 -1.89 -9.64
CA ILE A 136 9.27 -1.33 -8.29
C ILE A 136 9.31 0.19 -8.40
N VAL A 137 8.28 0.86 -7.88
CA VAL A 137 8.15 2.32 -7.89
C VAL A 137 8.28 2.86 -6.49
N ARG A 138 9.20 3.80 -6.28
CA ARG A 138 9.25 4.59 -5.05
C ARG A 138 8.21 5.70 -5.13
N VAL A 139 7.13 5.56 -4.36
CA VAL A 139 5.99 6.49 -4.38
C VAL A 139 6.07 7.53 -3.27
N ALA A 140 6.82 7.22 -2.21
CA ALA A 140 7.16 8.11 -1.11
C ALA A 140 8.51 7.66 -0.53
N ASP A 141 9.10 8.45 0.36
CA ASP A 141 10.43 8.17 0.92
C ASP A 141 10.54 6.80 1.60
N HIS A 142 9.48 6.35 2.28
CA HIS A 142 9.44 5.05 2.98
C HIS A 142 8.40 4.08 2.41
N MET A 143 8.00 4.24 1.15
CA MET A 143 7.00 3.36 0.53
C MET A 143 7.36 3.03 -0.91
N LEU A 144 7.37 1.73 -1.23
CA LEU A 144 7.48 1.22 -2.59
C LEU A 144 6.19 0.50 -2.97
N VAL A 145 5.84 0.57 -4.26
CA VAL A 145 4.71 -0.15 -4.84
C VAL A 145 5.20 -0.98 -6.01
N GLU A 146 4.76 -2.22 -6.07
CA GLU A 146 5.05 -3.13 -7.18
C GLU A 146 3.88 -3.10 -8.15
N ILE A 147 4.13 -2.72 -9.40
CA ILE A 147 3.13 -2.71 -10.47
C ILE A 147 3.49 -3.74 -11.54
N ASP A 148 2.61 -4.71 -11.77
CA ASP A 148 2.83 -5.73 -12.79
C ASP A 148 2.62 -5.19 -14.21
N LYS A 149 2.99 -6.01 -15.20
CA LYS A 149 2.84 -5.66 -16.63
C LYS A 149 1.39 -5.47 -17.11
N GLN A 150 0.40 -5.84 -16.28
CA GLN A 150 -1.03 -5.66 -16.55
C GLN A 150 -1.58 -4.43 -15.81
N SER A 151 -0.70 -3.54 -15.32
CA SER A 151 -1.10 -2.35 -14.55
C SER A 151 -1.90 -2.74 -13.30
N ARG A 152 -1.45 -3.76 -12.57
CA ARG A 152 -2.02 -4.16 -11.26
C ARG A 152 -1.01 -3.98 -10.16
N ILE A 153 -1.50 -3.61 -8.98
CA ILE A 153 -0.71 -3.72 -7.75
C ILE A 153 -0.39 -5.20 -7.53
N ALA A 154 0.90 -5.49 -7.38
CA ALA A 154 1.44 -6.81 -7.06
C ALA A 154 1.99 -6.90 -5.64
N GLY A 155 2.31 -5.75 -5.05
CA GLY A 155 2.79 -5.67 -3.67
C GLY A 155 3.01 -4.25 -3.20
N LEU A 156 3.08 -4.11 -1.88
CA LEU A 156 3.35 -2.88 -1.15
C LEU A 156 4.53 -3.15 -0.22
N TRP A 157 5.53 -2.27 -0.25
CA TRP A 157 6.63 -2.26 0.71
C TRP A 157 6.49 -1.06 1.63
N LEU A 158 6.37 -1.33 2.93
CA LEU A 158 6.37 -0.33 3.99
C LEU A 158 7.73 -0.37 4.68
N LEU A 159 8.43 0.76 4.73
CA LEU A 159 9.81 0.84 5.20
C LEU A 159 9.91 1.70 6.47
N HIS A 160 10.83 1.37 7.36
CA HIS A 160 11.03 2.11 8.61
C HIS A 160 9.72 2.30 9.41
N VAL A 161 8.86 1.29 9.38
CA VAL A 161 7.63 1.28 10.17
C VAL A 161 8.02 1.35 11.65
N PRO A 162 7.43 2.26 12.44
CA PRO A 162 7.69 2.29 13.88
C PRO A 162 7.13 1.01 14.53
N PRO A 163 7.73 0.54 15.63
CA PRO A 163 7.21 -0.62 16.34
C PRO A 163 5.76 -0.35 16.80
N PHE A 164 4.97 -1.42 16.86
CA PHE A 164 3.65 -1.35 17.49
C PHE A 164 3.82 -0.82 18.93
N PRO A 165 3.01 0.16 19.38
CA PRO A 165 3.12 0.69 20.72
C PRO A 165 2.84 -0.43 21.74
N ASN A 166 3.81 -0.71 22.62
CA ASN A 166 3.57 -1.57 23.77
C ASN A 166 2.56 -0.88 24.67
N VAL A 167 1.30 -1.31 24.60
CA VAL A 167 0.31 -0.99 25.63
C VAL A 167 0.71 -1.85 26.82
N GLU A 168 1.57 -1.34 27.70
CA GLU A 168 1.71 -1.94 29.03
C GLU A 168 0.29 -2.02 29.60
N ALA A 169 -0.19 -3.24 29.83
CA ALA A 169 -1.40 -3.47 30.59
C ALA A 169 -1.15 -2.90 31.98
N THR A 170 -1.56 -1.65 32.20
CA THR A 170 -1.61 -1.05 33.52
C THR A 170 -2.63 -1.86 34.32
N ALA A 171 -2.13 -2.91 35.00
CA ALA A 171 -2.86 -3.69 35.98
C ALA A 171 -3.05 -2.90 37.28
#